data_AF-A0A2H9QGG4-F1
#
_entry.id   AF-A0A2H9QGG4-F1
#
_cell.length_a   1.000
_cell.length_b   1.000
_cell.length_c   1.000
_cell.angle_alpha   90.00
_cell.angle_beta   90.00
_cell.angle_gamma   90.00
#
_symmetry.space_group_name_H-M   'P 1'
#
loop_
_entity.id
_entity.type
_entity.pdbx_description
1 polymer ?
#
loop_
_entity_poly.entity_id
_entity_poly.type
_entity_poly.pdbx_seq_one_letter_code
_entity_poly.pdbx_strand_id
1 'polypeptide(L)'
;MSVLPENTLGEFELKLFSLIKDYWPITSIELAELLNENLNSRKHKKRAYSKYSYYLNKLVESKLIVSKKSGKTLIVWPLKVEKYRVIDSIISNNPLEKKYAEQLF
;
A
#
# COMPACT_ATOMS: atom_id res chain seq x y z
N MET A 1 2.36 18.63 19.34
CA MET A 1 3.03 17.47 18.73
C MET A 1 2.09 16.29 18.83
N SER A 2 1.46 15.89 17.73
CA SER A 2 0.66 14.67 17.67
C SER A 2 1.61 13.48 17.75
N VAL A 3 1.63 12.79 18.89
CA VAL A 3 2.32 11.51 19.05
C VAL A 3 1.70 10.56 18.03
N LEU A 4 2.48 10.10 17.06
CA LEU A 4 2.00 9.17 16.05
C LEU A 4 1.52 7.88 16.74
N PRO A 5 0.47 7.21 16.25
CA PRO A 5 -0.06 5.97 16.83
C PRO A 5 0.90 4.77 16.75
N GLU A 6 2.16 4.98 16.36
CA GLU A 6 3.19 3.94 16.29
C GLU A 6 3.46 3.28 17.66
N ASN A 7 3.22 3.97 18.77
CA ASN A 7 3.40 3.43 20.12
C ASN A 7 2.42 2.31 20.50
N THR A 8 1.36 2.06 19.71
CA THR A 8 0.43 0.94 19.93
C THR A 8 0.67 -0.23 18.99
N LEU A 9 1.66 -0.14 18.10
CA LEU A 9 1.99 -1.20 17.15
C LEU A 9 2.89 -2.26 17.80
N GLY A 10 2.64 -3.52 17.48
CA GLY A 10 3.58 -4.60 17.75
C GLY A 10 4.78 -4.56 16.80
N GLU A 11 5.83 -5.31 17.14
CA GLU A 11 7.05 -5.40 16.33
C GLU A 11 6.77 -5.83 14.89
N PHE A 12 5.80 -6.72 14.70
CA PHE A 12 5.44 -7.22 13.38
C PHE A 12 4.75 -6.14 12.54
N GLU A 13 3.82 -5.37 13.12
CA GLU A 13 3.19 -4.24 12.47
C GLU A 13 4.21 -3.16 12.08
N LEU A 14 5.18 -2.86 12.96
CA LEU A 14 6.28 -1.93 12.67
C LEU A 14 7.15 -2.43 11.51
N LYS A 15 7.48 -3.72 11.49
CA LYS A 15 8.23 -4.34 10.39
C LYS A 15 7.48 -4.23 9.07
N LEU A 16 6.18 -4.54 9.06
CA LEU A 16 5.34 -4.39 7.87
C LEU A 16 5.28 -2.95 7.40
N PHE A 17 5.10 -1.99 8.32
CA PHE A 17 5.07 -0.59 7.97
C PHE A 17 6.41 -0.12 7.37
N SER A 18 7.55 -0.62 7.86
CA SER A 18 8.85 -0.36 7.24
C SER A 18 8.91 -0.85 5.79
N LEU A 19 8.52 -2.11 5.54
CA LEU A 19 8.49 -2.66 4.18
C LEU A 19 7.57 -1.85 3.24
N ILE A 20 6.42 -1.40 3.74
CA ILE A 20 5.50 -0.58 2.93
C ILE A 20 6.13 0.79 2.60
N LYS A 21 6.95 1.38 3.46
CA LYS A 21 7.65 2.63 3.16
C LYS A 21 8.70 2.46 2.05
N ASP A 22 9.29 1.28 1.94
CA ASP A 22 10.38 1.01 1.00
C ASP A 22 9.88 0.51 -0.37
N TYR A 23 8.76 -0.23 -0.39
CA TYR A 23 8.31 -0.96 -1.59
C TYR A 23 6.91 -0.55 -2.09
N TRP A 24 6.37 0.60 -1.67
CA TRP A 24 5.04 1.03 -2.14
C TRP A 24 5.01 1.38 -3.63
N PRO A 25 3.85 1.20 -4.30
CA PRO A 25 2.64 0.53 -3.81
C PRO A 25 2.83 -0.99 -3.75
N ILE A 26 2.32 -1.64 -2.69
CA ILE A 26 2.53 -3.07 -2.46
C ILE A 26 1.24 -3.80 -2.05
N THR A 27 1.15 -5.09 -2.32
CA THR A 27 0.02 -5.96 -1.98
C THR A 27 0.33 -6.88 -0.79
N SER A 28 -0.73 -7.48 -0.23
CA SER A 28 -0.60 -8.48 0.83
C SER A 28 0.17 -9.75 0.43
N ILE A 29 0.15 -10.11 -0.86
CA ILE A 29 0.92 -11.26 -1.36
C ILE A 29 2.39 -10.89 -1.55
N GLU A 30 2.68 -9.73 -2.15
CA GLU A 30 4.07 -9.26 -2.30
C GLU A 30 4.74 -9.06 -0.94
N LEU A 31 4.02 -8.57 0.08
CA LEU A 31 4.55 -8.53 1.45
C LEU A 31 4.88 -9.91 2.01
N ALA A 32 4.06 -10.92 1.70
CA ALA A 32 4.35 -12.29 2.08
C ALA A 32 5.60 -12.83 1.38
N GLU A 33 5.79 -12.49 0.10
CA GLU A 33 6.99 -12.83 -0.68
C GLU A 33 8.24 -12.19 -0.09
N LEU A 34 8.21 -10.89 0.22
CA LEU A 34 9.33 -10.17 0.87
C LEU A 34 9.70 -10.74 2.24
N LEU A 35 8.74 -11.34 2.93
CA LEU A 35 8.94 -12.01 4.21
C LEU A 35 9.30 -13.50 4.06
N ASN A 36 9.58 -13.96 2.85
CA ASN A 36 9.96 -15.33 2.51
C ASN A 36 8.93 -16.38 2.97
N GLU A 37 7.65 -16.04 2.94
CA GLU A 37 6.58 -17.01 3.22
C GLU A 37 6.46 -18.01 2.07
N ASN A 38 6.07 -19.25 2.40
CA ASN A 38 5.77 -20.25 1.37
C ASN A 38 4.47 -19.89 0.65
N LEU A 39 4.54 -19.70 -0.67
CA LEU A 39 3.40 -19.37 -1.54
C LEU A 39 3.21 -20.37 -2.68
N ASN A 40 3.82 -21.56 -2.58
CA ASN A 40 3.88 -22.55 -3.65
C ASN A 40 2.52 -23.19 -3.99
N SER A 41 1.52 -23.06 -3.12
CA SER A 41 0.18 -23.57 -3.36
C SER A 41 -0.89 -22.50 -3.22
N ARG A 42 -2.02 -22.69 -3.90
CA ARG A 42 -3.20 -21.81 -3.79
C ARG A 42 -3.69 -21.70 -2.33
N LYS A 43 -3.61 -22.78 -1.56
CA LYS A 43 -3.96 -22.79 -0.12
C LYS A 43 -3.03 -21.89 0.69
N HIS A 44 -1.73 -21.97 0.43
CA HIS A 44 -0.73 -21.12 1.08
C HIS A 44 -0.93 -19.64 0.73
N LYS A 45 -1.13 -19.31 -0.55
CA LYS A 45 -1.44 -17.94 -1.00
C LYS A 45 -2.68 -17.37 -0.31
N LYS A 46 -3.75 -18.16 -0.20
CA LYS A 46 -4.97 -17.73 0.51
C LYS A 46 -4.71 -17.44 1.99
N ARG A 47 -3.94 -18.30 2.66
CA ARG A 47 -3.58 -18.10 4.08
C ARG A 47 -2.73 -16.85 4.28
N ALA A 48 -1.72 -16.66 3.44
CA ALA A 48 -0.88 -15.47 3.44
C ALA A 48 -1.73 -14.21 3.22
N TYR A 49 -2.56 -14.19 2.17
CA TYR A 49 -3.47 -13.08 1.90
C TYR A 49 -4.30 -12.71 3.13
N SER A 50 -4.94 -13.69 3.79
CA SER A 50 -5.76 -13.44 4.98
C SER A 50 -4.93 -12.90 6.15
N LYS A 51 -3.76 -13.50 6.42
CA LYS A 51 -2.84 -13.06 7.49
C LYS A 51 -2.41 -11.61 7.27
N TYR A 52 -1.87 -11.30 6.10
CA TYR A 52 -1.33 -9.96 5.83
C TYR A 52 -2.43 -8.91 5.69
N SER A 53 -3.57 -9.25 5.10
CA SER A 53 -4.70 -8.30 5.03
C SER A 53 -5.19 -7.89 6.41
N TYR A 54 -5.17 -8.80 7.40
CA TYR A 54 -5.51 -8.46 8.79
C TYR A 54 -4.57 -7.39 9.38
N TYR A 55 -3.26 -7.58 9.27
CA TYR A 55 -2.29 -6.59 9.77
C TYR A 55 -2.32 -5.29 8.99
N LEU A 56 -2.51 -5.35 7.66
CA LEU A 56 -2.66 -4.16 6.84
C LEU A 56 -3.89 -3.34 7.25
N ASN A 57 -5.02 -3.99 7.54
CA ASN A 57 -6.20 -3.28 8.03
C ASN A 57 -5.94 -2.57 9.36
N LYS A 58 -5.19 -3.18 10.30
CA LYS A 58 -4.79 -2.48 11.53
C LYS A 58 -3.96 -1.23 11.25
N LEU A 59 -3.03 -1.30 10.30
CA LEU A 59 -2.20 -0.14 9.93
C LEU A 59 -3.02 0.97 9.24
N VAL A 60 -4.06 0.59 8.49
CA VAL A 60 -5.05 1.52 7.91
C VAL A 60 -5.88 2.18 9.01
N GLU A 61 -6.42 1.40 9.95
CA GLU A 61 -7.18 1.91 11.10
C GLU A 61 -6.33 2.87 11.95
N SER A 62 -5.03 2.58 12.07
CA SER A 62 -4.04 3.44 12.73
C SER A 62 -3.62 4.65 11.88
N LYS A 63 -4.19 4.85 10.68
CA LYS A 63 -3.90 5.96 9.76
C LYS A 63 -2.42 6.10 9.37
N LEU A 64 -1.68 5.00 9.34
CA LEU A 64 -0.28 5.00 8.90
C LEU A 64 -0.16 4.75 7.40
N ILE A 65 -1.06 3.94 6.86
CA ILE A 65 -1.13 3.58 5.44
C ILE A 65 -2.53 3.83 4.88
N VAL A 66 -2.62 3.95 3.57
CA VAL A 66 -3.87 3.96 2.81
C VAL A 66 -3.97 2.66 2.05
N SER A 67 -5.19 2.23 1.75
CA SER A 67 -5.45 1.04 0.95
C SER A 67 -6.43 1.30 -0.17
N LYS A 68 -6.29 0.54 -1.26
CA LYS A 68 -7.27 0.46 -2.35
C LYS A 68 -7.46 -1.00 -2.75
N LYS A 69 -8.72 -1.38 -2.92
CA LYS A 69 -9.06 -2.69 -3.47
C LYS A 69 -9.00 -2.65 -4.99
N SER A 70 -8.35 -3.65 -5.58
CA SER A 70 -8.38 -3.93 -7.01
C SER A 70 -8.76 -5.40 -7.20
N GLY A 71 -10.01 -5.63 -7.59
CA GLY A 71 -10.60 -6.98 -7.60
C GLY A 71 -10.54 -7.64 -6.22
N LYS A 72 -9.80 -8.75 -6.11
CA LYS A 72 -9.61 -9.51 -4.86
C LYS A 72 -8.33 -9.13 -4.10
N THR A 73 -7.59 -8.14 -4.58
CA THR A 73 -6.28 -7.76 -4.04
C THR A 73 -6.38 -6.44 -3.29
N LEU A 74 -5.72 -6.37 -2.12
CA LEU A 74 -5.55 -5.15 -1.34
C LEU A 74 -4.18 -4.55 -1.66
N ILE A 75 -4.16 -3.35 -2.24
CA ILE A 75 -2.96 -2.57 -2.52
C ILE A 75 -2.83 -1.49 -1.46
N VAL A 76 -1.64 -1.29 -0.91
CA VAL A 76 -1.36 -0.35 0.18
C VAL A 76 -0.14 0.52 -0.09
N TRP A 77 -0.11 1.70 0.55
CA TRP A 77 1.02 2.63 0.52
C TRP A 77 0.98 3.59 1.74
N PRO A 78 2.07 4.27 2.10
CA PRO A 78 2.09 5.19 3.25
C PRO A 78 1.12 6.37 3.07
N LEU A 79 0.47 6.81 4.15
CA LEU A 79 -0.46 7.95 4.10
C LEU A 79 0.20 9.24 3.56
N LYS A 80 1.47 9.46 3.90
CA LYS A 80 2.23 10.63 3.43
C LYS A 80 2.30 10.71 1.90
N VAL A 81 2.32 9.56 1.22
CA VAL A 81 2.44 9.46 -0.23
C VAL A 81 1.13 9.82 -0.94
N GLU A 82 -0.02 9.61 -0.28
CA GLU A 82 -1.33 9.82 -0.89
C GLU A 82 -1.52 11.25 -1.40
N LYS A 83 -1.00 12.25 -0.68
CA LYS A 83 -1.06 13.65 -1.12
C LYS A 83 -0.39 13.86 -2.48
N TYR A 84 0.77 13.26 -2.69
CA TYR A 84 1.49 13.38 -3.97
C TYR A 84 0.73 12.67 -5.09
N ARG A 85 0.12 11.51 -4.81
CA ARG A 85 -0.69 10.78 -5.80
C ARG A 85 -1.94 11.55 -6.20
N VAL A 86 -2.59 12.24 -5.26
CA VAL A 86 -3.74 13.09 -5.57
C VAL A 86 -3.32 14.26 -6.45
N ILE A 87 -2.20 14.92 -6.14
CA ILE A 87 -1.66 16.01 -6.96
C ILE A 87 -1.34 15.52 -8.36
N ASP A 88 -0.60 14.42 -8.48
CA ASP A 88 -0.25 13.79 -9.76
C ASP A 88 -1.48 13.42 -10.59
N SER A 89 -2.52 12.86 -9.94
CA SER A 89 -3.79 12.56 -10.56
C SER A 89 -4.53 13.81 -11.05
N ILE A 90 -4.47 14.93 -10.33
CA ILE A 90 -5.07 16.20 -10.74
C ILE A 90 -4.33 16.77 -11.96
N ILE A 91 -3.00 16.76 -11.93
CA ILE A 91 -2.14 17.23 -13.01
C ILE A 91 -2.38 16.39 -14.27
N SER A 92 -2.29 15.07 -14.16
CA SER A 92 -2.47 14.13 -15.28
C SER A 92 -3.88 14.16 -15.90
N ASN A 93 -4.89 14.53 -15.12
CA ASN A 93 -6.26 14.69 -15.63
C ASN A 93 -6.58 16.12 -16.07
N ASN A 94 -5.61 17.04 -16.05
CA ASN A 94 -5.78 18.38 -16.57
C ASN A 94 -5.91 18.33 -18.11
N PRO A 95 -7.02 18.82 -18.70
CA PRO A 95 -7.25 18.81 -20.14
C PRO A 95 -6.13 19.50 -20.95
N LEU A 96 -5.44 20.48 -20.35
CA LEU A 96 -4.37 21.21 -21.00
C LEU A 96 -3.13 20.32 -21.23
N GLU A 97 -2.73 19.49 -20.26
CA GLU A 97 -1.57 18.60 -20.43
C GLU A 97 -1.83 17.46 -21.41
N LYS A 98 -3.04 16.88 -21.43
CA LYS A 98 -3.41 15.90 -22.47
C LYS A 98 -3.23 16.46 -23.87
N LYS A 99 -3.67 17.71 -24.08
CA LYS A 99 -3.54 18.40 -25.36
C LYS A 99 -2.09 18.68 -25.75
N TYR A 100 -1.21 19.00 -24.80
CA TYR A 100 0.23 19.18 -25.08
C TYR A 100 0.95 17.85 -25.32
N ALA A 101 0.59 16.78 -24.60
CA ALA A 101 1.16 15.45 -24.82
C ALA A 101 0.75 14.86 -26.18
N GLU A 102 -0.50 15.10 -26.63
CA GLU A 102 -1.00 14.72 -27.96
C GLU A 102 -0.41 15.56 -29.10
N GLN A 103 0.20 16.71 -28.81
CA GLN A 103 0.86 17.56 -29.82
C GLN A 103 2.35 17.24 -30.02
N LEU A 104 2.93 16.43 -29.13
CA LEU A 104 4.34 16.06 -29.13
C LEU A 104 4.61 14.65 -29.68
N PHE A 105 3.57 13.92 -30.10
CA PHE A 105 3.61 12.62 -30.77
C PHE A 105 2.60 12.59 -31.93
#